data_AF-A0A1G8V3G8-F1
#
_entry.id   AF-A0A1G8V3G8-F1
#
_cell.length_a   1.000
_cell.length_b   1.000
_cell.length_c   1.000
_cell.angle_alpha   90.00
_cell.angle_beta   90.00
_cell.angle_gamma   90.00
#
_symmetry.space_group_name_H-M   'P 1'
#
loop_
_entity.id
_entity.type
_entity.pdbx_description
1 polymer ?
#
loop_
_entity_poly.entity_id
_entity_poly.type
_entity_poly.pdbx_seq_one_letter_code
_entity_poly.pdbx_strand_id
1 'polypeptide(L)'
;MEGGDDVIALDYALRVTRELGLSGESSCVDQLKPLRVYIAVDGRLPGHPDRDVALLWTECHGWAIAVEDGAELTVVAHLGGAVDPPPRTVARWVRRQFTESDSSLRAGQVA
;
A
#
# COMPACT_ATOMS: atom_id res chain seq x y z
N MET A 1 19.36 19.33 9.57
CA MET A 1 19.64 18.61 8.32
C MET A 1 18.61 17.49 8.24
N GLU A 2 17.40 17.81 7.80
CA GLU A 2 16.20 16.98 8.00
C GLU A 2 15.72 16.23 6.75
N GLY A 3 16.41 16.34 5.60
CA GLY A 3 15.95 15.74 4.33
C GLY A 3 16.55 14.37 3.96
N GLY A 4 17.25 13.70 4.88
CA GLY A 4 17.92 12.42 4.58
C GLY A 4 16.94 11.24 4.51
N ASP A 5 15.98 11.21 5.45
CA ASP A 5 15.01 10.12 5.57
C ASP A 5 14.02 10.11 4.40
N ASP A 6 13.66 11.29 3.90
CA ASP A 6 12.69 11.45 2.81
C ASP A 6 13.25 10.88 1.50
N VAL A 7 14.54 11.08 1.24
CA VAL A 7 15.24 10.52 0.06
C VAL A 7 15.34 9.00 0.17
N ILE A 8 15.59 8.46 1.36
CA ILE A 8 15.68 7.01 1.58
C ILE A 8 14.32 6.34 1.35
N ALA A 9 13.25 6.94 1.86
CA ALA A 9 11.91 6.39 1.70
C ALA A 9 11.38 6.52 0.28
N LEU A 10 11.73 7.60 -0.44
CA LEU A 10 11.43 7.72 -1.87
C LEU A 10 12.17 6.65 -2.68
N ASP A 11 13.47 6.41 -2.43
CA ASP A 11 14.21 5.32 -3.07
C ASP A 11 13.58 3.96 -2.76
N TYR A 12 13.21 3.72 -1.51
CA TYR A 12 12.55 2.50 -1.09
C TYR A 12 11.21 2.29 -1.80
N ALA A 13 10.37 3.33 -1.87
CA ALA A 13 9.10 3.29 -2.58
C ALA A 13 9.30 3.02 -4.08
N LEU A 14 10.28 3.65 -4.72
CA LEU A 14 10.63 3.39 -6.11
C LEU A 14 11.10 1.96 -6.35
N ARG A 15 11.79 1.34 -5.39
CA ARG A 15 12.16 -0.07 -5.50
C ARG A 15 10.93 -0.98 -5.38
N VAL A 16 9.96 -0.61 -4.53
CA VAL A 16 8.68 -1.34 -4.42
C VAL A 16 7.85 -1.23 -5.71
N THR A 17 7.73 -0.03 -6.30
CA THR A 17 7.00 0.14 -7.58
C THR A 17 7.62 -0.69 -8.70
N ARG A 18 8.96 -0.73 -8.77
CA ARG A 18 9.69 -1.56 -9.74
C ARG A 18 9.45 -3.06 -9.56
N GLU A 19 9.44 -3.54 -8.32
CA GLU A 19 9.13 -4.95 -8.03
C GLU A 19 7.68 -5.30 -8.35
N LEU A 20 6.75 -4.35 -8.21
CA LEU A 20 5.35 -4.50 -8.62
C LEU A 20 5.19 -4.51 -10.15
N GLY A 21 6.13 -3.91 -10.88
CA GLY A 21 6.07 -3.77 -12.34
C GLY A 21 5.31 -2.51 -12.79
N LEU A 22 5.11 -1.55 -11.89
CA LEU A 22 4.47 -0.27 -12.19
C LEU A 22 5.49 0.66 -12.86
N SER A 23 5.09 1.37 -13.93
CA SER A 23 5.88 2.50 -14.40
C SER A 23 5.77 3.61 -13.36
N GLY A 24 6.89 4.22 -12.97
CA GLY A 24 7.02 5.06 -11.78
C GLY A 24 6.28 6.40 -11.79
N GLU A 25 5.24 6.55 -12.60
CA GLU A 25 4.41 7.76 -12.73
C GLU A 25 3.23 7.81 -11.74
N SER A 26 3.02 6.76 -10.94
CA SER A 26 1.84 6.64 -10.05
C SER A 26 2.16 6.58 -8.54
N SER A 27 3.30 7.13 -8.12
CA SER A 27 3.67 7.22 -6.70
C SER A 27 3.80 8.67 -6.23
N CYS A 28 3.19 8.98 -5.10
CA CYS A 28 3.30 10.25 -4.39
C CYS A 28 3.93 10.02 -3.00
N VAL A 29 4.85 10.89 -2.59
CA VAL A 29 5.43 10.88 -1.24
C VAL A 29 5.13 12.21 -0.57
N ASP A 30 4.38 12.17 0.52
CA ASP A 30 4.20 13.30 1.43
C ASP A 30 5.43 13.39 2.33
N GLN A 31 6.16 14.49 2.20
CA GLN A 31 7.41 14.79 2.90
C GLN A 31 7.18 15.35 4.31
N LEU A 32 5.92 15.59 4.70
CA LEU A 32 5.59 15.98 6.06
C LEU A 32 5.69 14.76 6.98
N LYS A 33 6.36 14.91 8.13
CA LYS A 33 6.46 13.87 9.14
C LYS A 33 5.09 13.64 9.82
N PRO A 34 4.65 12.38 10.03
CA PRO A 34 5.35 11.15 9.66
C PRO A 34 5.28 10.91 8.15
N LEU A 35 6.40 10.49 7.56
CA LEU A 35 6.48 10.35 6.10
C LEU A 35 5.42 9.38 5.58
N ARG A 36 4.74 9.75 4.50
CA ARG A 36 3.68 8.93 3.89
C ARG A 36 3.98 8.68 2.43
N VAL A 37 3.94 7.41 2.02
CA VAL A 37 4.00 7.04 0.61
C VAL A 37 2.62 6.56 0.19
N TYR A 38 2.19 7.03 -0.96
CA TYR A 38 1.01 6.60 -1.69
C TYR A 38 1.45 6.07 -3.06
N ILE A 39 1.01 4.87 -3.42
CA ILE A 39 1.26 4.27 -4.72
C ILE A 39 -0.08 3.74 -5.24
N ALA A 40 -0.57 4.25 -6.37
CA ALA A 40 -1.72 3.61 -7.00
C ALA A 40 -1.28 2.29 -7.65
N VAL A 41 -2.07 1.24 -7.43
CA VAL A 41 -1.78 -0.10 -7.93
C VAL A 41 -2.86 -0.49 -8.93
N ASP A 42 -2.45 -0.85 -10.14
CA ASP A 42 -3.37 -1.33 -11.16
C ASP A 42 -4.03 -2.65 -10.75
N GLY A 43 -5.31 -2.76 -11.07
CA GLY A 43 -6.12 -3.95 -10.81
C GLY A 43 -7.28 -3.68 -9.86
N ARG A 44 -7.96 -4.75 -9.47
CA ARG A 44 -9.11 -4.72 -8.57
C ARG A 44 -8.99 -5.84 -7.55
N LEU A 45 -9.22 -5.52 -6.28
CA LEU A 45 -9.30 -6.54 -5.26
C LEU A 45 -10.59 -7.34 -5.45
N PRO A 46 -10.57 -8.68 -5.30
CA PRO A 46 -11.77 -9.49 -5.47
C PRO A 46 -12.96 -9.09 -4.58
N GLY A 47 -12.72 -8.58 -3.37
CA GLY A 47 -13.76 -8.07 -2.46
C GLY A 47 -14.23 -6.63 -2.77
N HIS A 48 -13.51 -5.90 -3.62
CA HIS A 48 -13.80 -4.51 -4.00
C HIS A 48 -13.58 -4.30 -5.51
N PRO A 49 -14.38 -4.96 -6.37
CA PRO A 49 -14.15 -4.98 -7.82
C PRO A 49 -14.31 -3.61 -8.51
N ASP A 50 -15.03 -2.68 -7.89
CA ASP A 50 -15.33 -1.36 -8.44
C ASP A 50 -14.46 -0.24 -7.85
N ARG A 51 -13.48 -0.58 -7.01
CA ARG A 51 -12.64 0.40 -6.29
C ARG A 51 -11.21 0.37 -6.78
N ASP A 52 -10.63 1.55 -6.90
CA ASP A 52 -9.19 1.68 -7.13
C ASP A 52 -8.41 1.29 -5.88
N VAL A 53 -7.21 0.78 -6.08
CA VAL A 53 -6.39 0.20 -5.01
C VAL A 53 -5.15 1.06 -4.83
N ALA A 54 -4.90 1.44 -3.59
CA ALA A 54 -3.73 2.19 -3.19
C ALA A 54 -2.88 1.38 -2.22
N LEU A 55 -1.57 1.45 -2.40
CA LEU A 55 -0.59 0.95 -1.45
C LEU A 55 -0.06 2.14 -0.65
N LEU A 56 -0.23 2.07 0.67
CA LEU A 56 0.14 3.11 1.62
C LEU A 56 1.33 2.64 2.44
N TRP A 57 2.22 3.55 2.78
CA TRP A 57 3.28 3.31 3.76
C TRP A 57 3.44 4.48 4.71
N THR A 58 3.73 4.19 5.97
CA THR A 58 4.23 5.19 6.91
C THR A 58 5.39 4.62 7.71
N GLU A 59 6.31 5.48 8.14
CA GLU A 59 7.48 5.07 8.95
C GLU A 59 7.09 4.46 10.31
N CYS A 60 5.87 4.67 10.78
CA CYS A 60 5.39 4.11 12.04
C CYS A 60 4.61 2.80 11.89
N HIS A 61 3.90 2.61 10.76
CA HIS A 61 2.96 1.49 10.60
C HIS A 61 3.31 0.53 9.46
N GLY A 62 4.33 0.85 8.66
CA GLY A 62 4.71 0.04 7.51
C GLY A 62 3.66 0.08 6.39
N TRP A 63 3.57 -1.02 5.63
CA TRP A 63 2.73 -1.10 4.43
C TRP A 63 1.29 -1.52 4.72
N ALA A 64 0.36 -0.89 4.01
CA ALA A 64 -1.06 -1.22 4.02
C ALA A 64 -1.65 -1.11 2.62
N ILE A 65 -2.65 -1.93 2.30
CA ILE A 65 -3.49 -1.75 1.10
C ILE A 65 -4.76 -1.04 1.54
N ALA A 66 -5.11 0.00 0.80
CA ALA A 66 -6.37 0.70 0.90
C ALA A 66 -7.13 0.62 -0.42
N VAL A 67 -8.46 0.73 -0.32
CA VAL A 67 -9.33 0.97 -1.46
C VAL A 67 -9.79 2.42 -1.43
N GLU A 68 -9.93 3.03 -2.60
CA GLU A 68 -10.37 4.41 -2.76
C GLU A 68 -11.87 4.46 -3.08
N ASP A 69 -12.61 5.24 -2.30
CA ASP A 69 -13.99 5.63 -2.56
C ASP A 69 -14.07 7.16 -2.70
N GLY A 70 -13.96 7.64 -3.93
CA GLY A 70 -13.90 9.07 -4.20
C GLY A 70 -12.64 9.70 -3.59
N ALA A 71 -12.78 10.45 -2.50
CA ALA A 71 -11.65 11.07 -1.79
C ALA A 71 -11.26 10.32 -0.50
N GLU A 72 -11.95 9.24 -0.16
CA GLU A 72 -11.74 8.48 1.07
C GLU A 72 -10.93 7.21 0.80
N LEU A 73 -9.92 6.98 1.63
CA LEU A 73 -9.10 5.76 1.60
C LEU A 73 -9.46 4.88 2.79
N THR A 74 -9.93 3.66 2.52
CA THR A 74 -10.22 2.65 3.54
C THR A 74 -9.17 1.55 3.51
N VAL A 75 -8.41 1.39 4.60
CA VAL A 75 -7.42 0.31 4.72
C VAL A 75 -8.12 -1.04 4.86
N VAL A 76 -7.75 -2.00 4.01
CA VAL A 76 -8.34 -3.35 3.97
C VAL A 76 -7.36 -4.44 4.37
N ALA A 77 -6.05 -4.18 4.31
CA ALA A 77 -5.03 -5.12 4.73
C ALA A 77 -3.75 -4.41 5.19
N HIS A 78 -3.08 -4.99 6.19
CA HIS A 78 -1.75 -4.56 6.64
C HIS A 78 -0.72 -5.67 6.37
N LEU A 79 0.48 -5.27 5.94
CA LEU A 79 1.63 -6.16 5.95
C LEU A 79 2.25 -6.14 7.35
N GLY A 80 2.00 -7.18 8.14
CA GLY A 80 2.62 -7.33 9.44
C GLY A 80 4.14 -7.57 9.35
N GLY A 81 4.86 -7.26 10.44
CA GLY A 81 6.29 -7.48 10.56
C GLY A 81 7.09 -6.18 10.58
N ALA A 82 8.22 -6.15 9.87
CA ALA A 82 9.05 -4.96 9.74
C ALA A 82 8.29 -3.83 9.04
N VAL A 83 8.59 -2.57 9.40
CA VAL A 83 8.03 -1.37 8.76
C VAL A 83 8.51 -1.26 7.31
N ASP A 84 9.76 -1.59 7.06
CA ASP A 84 10.48 -1.47 5.79
C ASP A 84 10.98 -2.84 5.27
N PRO A 85 10.09 -3.83 5.06
CA PRO A 85 10.49 -5.16 4.62
C PRO A 85 11.13 -5.10 3.22
N PRO A 86 11.90 -6.11 2.79
CA PRO A 86 12.48 -6.13 1.45
C PRO A 86 11.42 -5.85 0.36
N PRO A 87 11.69 -5.01 -0.67
CA PRO A 87 10.69 -4.63 -1.67
C PRO A 87 9.96 -5.81 -2.34
N ARG A 88 10.70 -6.89 -2.65
CA ARG A 88 10.14 -8.15 -3.14
C ARG A 88 9.08 -8.79 -2.23
N THR A 89 9.22 -8.61 -0.91
CA THR A 89 8.27 -9.12 0.08
C THR A 89 6.97 -8.34 0.00
N VAL A 90 7.06 -7.01 -0.12
CA VAL A 90 5.89 -6.13 -0.34
C VAL A 90 5.19 -6.54 -1.63
N ALA A 91 5.92 -6.62 -2.75
CA ALA A 91 5.34 -6.95 -4.05
C ALA A 91 4.66 -8.33 -4.07
N ARG A 92 5.28 -9.35 -3.47
CA ARG A 92 4.69 -10.68 -3.35
C ARG A 92 3.41 -10.65 -2.51
N TRP A 93 3.41 -9.92 -1.40
CA TRP A 93 2.24 -9.79 -0.54
C TRP A 93 1.10 -9.08 -1.28
N VAL A 94 1.37 -7.96 -1.96
CA VAL A 94 0.38 -7.24 -2.78
C VAL A 94 -0.25 -8.16 -3.81
N ARG A 95 0.57 -8.85 -4.63
CA ARG A 95 0.08 -9.78 -5.66
C ARG A 95 -0.85 -10.87 -5.09
N ARG A 96 -0.57 -11.36 -3.88
CA ARG A 96 -1.42 -12.35 -3.20
C ARG A 96 -2.83 -11.79 -2.93
N GLN A 97 -2.95 -10.53 -2.57
CA GLN A 97 -4.26 -9.88 -2.30
C GLN A 97 -5.14 -9.81 -3.56
N PHE A 98 -4.54 -9.73 -4.76
CA PHE A 98 -5.28 -9.73 -6.02
C PHE A 98 -5.69 -11.14 -6.49
N THR A 99 -5.00 -12.18 -6.03
CA THR A 99 -5.32 -13.58 -6.36
C THR A 99 -6.28 -14.23 -5.37
N GLU A 100 -6.33 -13.74 -4.13
CA GLU A 100 -7.19 -14.29 -3.10
C GLU A 100 -8.57 -13.63 -3.18
N SER A 101 -9.57 -14.40 -3.64
CA SER A 101 -10.97 -14.08 -3.38
C SER A 101 -11.24 -14.21 -1.89
N ASP A 102 -10.98 -13.14 -1.14
CA ASP A 102 -11.20 -13.20 0.30
C ASP A 102 -12.69 -13.39 0.59
N SER A 103 -12.99 -14.54 1.18
CA SER A 103 -14.32 -14.96 1.63
C SER A 103 -14.65 -14.44 3.04
N SER A 104 -13.95 -13.43 3.57
CA SER A 104 -14.21 -12.87 4.89
C SER A 104 -15.23 -11.73 4.85
N LEU A 105 -16.43 -12.03 4.37
CA LEU A 105 -17.63 -11.27 4.74
C LEU A 105 -18.35 -11.98 5.89
N ARG A 106 -17.76 -12.13 7.08
CA ARG A 106 -18.48 -12.28 8.37
C ARG A 106 -17.60 -11.92 9.56
N ALA A 107 -17.45 -10.63 9.83
CA ALA A 107 -17.28 -10.05 11.17
C ALA A 107 -17.46 -8.52 11.03
N GLY A 108 -18.45 -7.85 11.61
CA GLY A 108 -19.51 -8.28 12.50
C GLY A 108 -20.72 -7.36 12.36
N GLN A 109 -21.89 -7.97 12.31
CA GLN A 109 -23.13 -7.35 12.74
C GLN A 109 -23.47 -7.99 14.09
N VAL A 110 -23.26 -7.23 15.16
CA VAL A 110 -23.87 -7.44 16.48
C VAL A 110 -24.38 -6.04 16.86
N ALA A 111 -25.63 -5.78 16.51
CA ALA A 111 -26.81 -5.87 17.37
C ALA A 111 -26.96 -4.62 18.26
#